data_AF-A0A529LYZ7-F1
#
_entry.id   AF-A0A529LYZ7-F1
#
_cell.length_a   1.000
_cell.length_b   1.000
_cell.length_c   1.000
_cell.angle_alpha   90.00
_cell.angle_beta   90.00
_cell.angle_gamma   90.00
#
_symmetry.space_group_name_H-M   'P 1'
#
loop_
_entity.id
_entity.type
_entity.pdbx_description
1 polymer ?
#
loop_
_entity_poly.entity_id
_entity_poly.type
_entity_poly.pdbx_seq_one_letter_code
_entity_poly.pdbx_strand_id
1 'polypeptide(L)' 'MDGFWTWDVKRDRVYGDANLSDYFGLTLDEFSHGASLERCMQSIDVDDRPRVRLAIRKAIERKSGFREVYRVRSEKMG' A
#
# COMPACT_ATOMS: atom_id res chain seq x y z
N MET A 1 -4.98 1.06 -14.84
CA MET A 1 -6.13 1.07 -13.91
C MET A 1 -5.73 2.00 -12.81
N ASP A 2 -6.57 3.00 -12.52
CA ASP A 2 -6.20 4.13 -11.69
C ASP A 2 -6.97 4.03 -10.37
N GLY A 3 -6.27 4.27 -9.28
CA GLY A 3 -6.83 4.34 -7.93
C GLY A 3 -5.95 5.25 -7.10
N PHE A 4 -6.54 5.86 -6.08
CA PHE A 4 -5.84 6.77 -5.19
C PHE A 4 -5.85 6.25 -3.75
N TRP A 5 -4.76 6.53 -3.06
CA TRP A 5 -4.62 6.28 -1.63
C TRP A 5 -3.90 7.45 -0.99
N THR A 6 -4.13 7.62 0.30
CA THR A 6 -3.44 8.59 1.15
C THR A 6 -2.95 7.88 2.40
N TRP A 7 -1.87 8.38 2.99
CA TRP A 7 -1.31 7.80 4.20
C TRP A 7 -1.00 8.88 5.22
N ASP A 8 -1.63 8.80 6.40
CA ASP A 8 -1.19 9.50 7.59
C ASP A 8 0.02 8.74 8.17
N VAL A 9 1.21 9.18 7.78
CA VAL A 9 2.49 8.60 8.23
C VAL A 9 2.63 8.64 9.75
N LYS A 10 2.09 9.67 10.44
CA LYS A 10 2.24 9.82 11.89
C LYS A 10 1.39 8.81 12.65
N ARG A 11 0.20 8.52 12.14
CA ARG A 11 -0.76 7.58 12.77
C ARG A 11 -0.67 6.16 12.21
N ASP A 12 0.15 5.97 11.17
CA ASP A 12 0.22 4.76 10.35
C ASP A 12 -1.16 4.31 9.84
N ARG A 13 -1.86 5.23 9.15
CA ARG A 13 -3.20 4.98 8.60
C ARG A 13 -3.26 5.24 7.11
N VAL A 14 -3.39 4.17 6.34
CA VAL A 14 -3.54 4.16 4.89
C VAL A 14 -5.02 4.07 4.54
N TYR A 15 -5.47 5.06 3.77
CA TYR A 15 -6.82 5.15 3.24
C TYR A 15 -6.77 5.02 1.74
N GLY A 16 -7.75 4.38 1.13
CA GLY A 16 -7.85 4.32 -0.32
C GLY A 16 -9.26 4.03 -0.80
N ASP A 17 -9.41 4.06 -2.11
CA ASP A 17 -10.69 3.81 -2.76
C ASP A 17 -11.01 2.31 -2.90
N ALA A 18 -12.22 2.02 -3.36
CA ALA A 18 -12.70 0.67 -3.64
C ALA A 18 -11.96 -0.01 -4.79
N ASN A 19 -11.28 0.74 -5.67
CA ASN A 19 -10.52 0.13 -6.76
C ASN A 19 -9.25 -0.53 -6.22
N LEU A 20 -8.64 0.04 -5.18
CA LEU A 20 -7.40 -0.47 -4.58
C LEU A 20 -7.62 -1.52 -3.49
N SER A 21 -8.78 -1.54 -2.82
CA SER A 21 -9.04 -2.46 -1.69
C SER A 21 -8.75 -3.92 -2.06
N ASP A 22 -9.22 -4.36 -3.23
CA ASP A 22 -9.04 -5.74 -3.71
C ASP A 22 -7.57 -6.09 -3.99
N TYR A 23 -6.76 -5.13 -4.43
CA TYR A 23 -5.32 -5.35 -4.70
C TYR A 23 -4.51 -5.48 -3.42
N PHE A 24 -4.93 -4.79 -2.35
CA PHE A 24 -4.31 -4.89 -1.04
C PHE A 24 -4.89 -6.04 -0.19
N GLY A 25 -5.86 -6.79 -0.74
CA GLY A 25 -6.58 -7.83 0.00
C GLY A 25 -7.27 -7.25 1.23
N LEU A 26 -7.74 -6.00 1.13
CA LEU A 26 -8.45 -5.26 2.16
C LEU A 26 -9.92 -5.15 1.77
N THR A 27 -10.79 -5.14 2.76
CA THR A 27 -12.16 -4.71 2.58
C THR A 27 -12.21 -3.19 2.42
N LEU A 28 -13.25 -2.68 1.76
CA LEU A 28 -13.50 -1.23 1.69
C LEU A 28 -13.66 -0.62 3.09
N ASP A 29 -14.22 -1.38 4.04
CA ASP A 29 -14.37 -0.96 5.42
C ASP A 29 -13.00 -0.75 6.10
N GLU A 30 -12.09 -1.72 6.00
CA GLU A 30 -10.72 -1.61 6.53
C GLU A 30 -10.00 -0.38 5.95
N PHE A 31 -10.14 -0.15 4.64
CA PHE A 31 -9.49 0.98 3.96
C PHE A 31 -10.13 2.33 4.31
N SER A 32 -11.45 2.37 4.52
CA SER A 32 -12.17 3.57 4.94
C SER A 32 -11.84 3.98 6.38
N HIS A 33 -11.53 3.01 7.25
CA HIS A 33 -11.15 3.23 8.64
C HIS A 33 -9.63 3.42 8.86
N GLY A 34 -8.84 3.30 7.80
CA GLY A 34 -7.39 3.48 7.84
C GLY A 34 -6.66 2.21 8.25
N ALA A 35 -6.27 1.41 7.27
CA ALA A 35 -5.44 0.22 7.46
C ALA A 35 -4.00 0.60 7.84
N SER A 36 -3.26 -0.27 8.52
CA SER A 36 -1.83 -0.02 8.75
C SER A 36 -1.01 -0.20 7.47
N LEU A 37 0.15 0.47 7.37
CA LEU A 37 1.05 0.22 6.24
C LEU A 37 1.49 -1.25 6.20
N GLU A 38 1.72 -1.86 7.35
CA GLU A 38 2.10 -3.28 7.45
C GLU A 38 1.03 -4.18 6.84
N ARG A 39 -0.25 -3.92 7.10
CA ARG A 39 -1.36 -4.68 6.51
C ARG A 39 -1.40 -4.53 4.98
N CYS A 40 -1.15 -3.34 4.45
CA CYS A 40 -1.01 -3.13 3.01
C CYS A 40 0.21 -3.87 2.42
N MET A 41 1.33 -3.89 3.13
CA MET A 41 2.56 -4.58 2.70
C MET A 41 2.40 -6.10 2.62
N GLN A 42 1.43 -6.68 3.32
CA GLN A 42 1.16 -8.13 3.26
C GLN A 42 0.65 -8.57 1.88
N SER A 43 -0.01 -7.70 1.12
CA SER A 43 -0.42 -8.04 -0.26
C SER A 43 0.76 -8.05 -1.24
N ILE A 44 1.86 -7.37 -0.92
CA ILE A 44 3.04 -7.31 -1.77
C ILE A 44 3.78 -8.65 -1.69
N ASP A 45 4.26 -9.14 -2.84
CA ASP A 45 5.06 -10.35 -2.92
C ASP A 45 6.28 -10.29 -1.99
N VAL A 46 6.59 -11.40 -1.32
CA VAL A 46 7.62 -11.47 -0.27
C VAL A 46 8.99 -11.01 -0.76
N ASP A 47 9.31 -11.26 -2.04
CA ASP A 47 10.58 -10.86 -2.64
C ASP A 47 10.66 -9.35 -2.90
N ASP A 48 9.52 -8.69 -3.09
CA ASP A 48 9.44 -7.25 -3.36
C ASP A 48 9.34 -6.41 -2.08
N ARG A 49 8.86 -6.98 -0.96
CA ARG A 49 8.65 -6.25 0.31
C ARG A 49 9.87 -5.49 0.82
N PRO A 50 11.11 -6.05 0.85
CA PRO A 50 12.28 -5.32 1.35
C PRO A 50 12.59 -4.08 0.51
N ARG A 51 12.48 -4.21 -0.83
CA ARG A 51 12.73 -3.11 -1.77
C ARG A 51 11.70 -2.00 -1.63
N VAL A 52 10.41 -2.35 -1.57
CA VAL A 52 9.33 -1.37 -1.39
C VAL A 52 9.46 -0.63 -0.05
N ARG A 53 9.76 -1.35 1.04
CA ARG A 53 9.97 -0.73 2.37
C ARG A 53 11.12 0.27 2.35
N LEU A 54 12.23 -0.07 1.69
CA LEU A 54 13.37 0.83 1.54
C LEU A 54 13.01 2.07 0.73
N ALA A 55 12.26 1.93 -0.36
CA ALA A 55 11.83 3.04 -1.20
C ALA A 55 10.88 3.99 -0.45
N ILE A 56 9.91 3.44 0.30
CA ILE A 56 9.04 4.23 1.19
C ILE A 56 9.87 5.02 2.21
N ARG A 57 10.80 4.35 2.90
CA ARG A 57 11.67 5.01 3.89
C ARG A 57 12.44 6.18 3.26
N LYS A 58 13.08 5.95 2.10
CA LYS A 58 13.82 6.99 1.38
C LYS A 58 12.93 8.17 0.97
N ALA A 59 11.71 7.90 0.52
CA ALA A 59 10.77 8.95 0.12
C ALA A 59 10.37 9.85 1.31
N ILE A 60 10.11 9.26 2.47
CA ILE A 60 9.81 9.99 3.71
C ILE A 60 11.01 10.82 4.17
N GLU A 61 12.18 10.18 4.31
CA GLU A 61 13.42 10.83 4.79
C GLU A 61 13.81 12.02 3.91
N ARG A 62 13.65 11.88 2.59
CA ARG A 62 14.07 12.89 1.60
C ARG A 62 12.96 13.86 1.22
N LYS A 63 11.74 13.66 1.73
CA LYS A 63 10.52 14.38 1.30
C LYS A 63 10.37 14.37 -0.23
N SER A 64 10.68 13.23 -0.85
CA SER A 64 10.65 13.05 -2.30
C SER A 64 9.44 12.24 -2.74
N GLY A 65 9.16 12.25 -4.05
CA GLY A 65 8.19 11.34 -4.63
C GLY A 65 8.58 9.88 -4.41
N PHE A 66 7.57 9.02 -4.29
CA PHE A 66 7.69 7.56 -4.31
C PHE A 66 7.16 7.03 -5.65
N ARG A 67 7.91 6.11 -6.27
CA ARG A 67 7.48 5.38 -7.48
C ARG A 67 8.17 4.03 -7.49
N GLU A 68 7.39 2.96 -7.47
CA GLU A 68 7.90 1.59 -7.51
C GLU A 68 6.98 0.71 -8.37
N VAL A 69 7.57 -0.31 -8.99
CA VAL A 69 6.84 -1.41 -9.61
C VAL A 69 7.08 -2.65 -8.76
N TYR A 70 6.00 -3.30 -8.31
CA TYR A 70 6.06 -4.47 -7.45
C TYR A 70 4.86 -5.38 -7.72
N ARG A 71 4.99 -6.65 -7.36
CA ARG A 71 3.93 -7.64 -7.52
C ARG A 71 3.01 -7.62 -6.30
N VAL A 72 1.71 -7.73 -6.55
CA VAL A 72 0.68 -7.92 -5.52
C VAL A 72 0.03 -9.29 -5.69
N ARG A 73 -0.23 -9.96 -4.57
CA ARG A 73 -1.00 -11.19 -4.51
C ARG A 73 -2.42 -10.79 -4.15
N SER A 74 -3.31 -10.79 -5.14
CA SER A 74 -4.72 -10.48 -4.97
C SER A 74 -5.56 -11.57 -5.61
N GLU A 75 -6.65 -11.91 -4.94
CA GLU A 75 -7.63 -12.91 -5.40
C GLU A 75 -8.33 -12.48 -6.71
N LYS A 76 -8.29 -11.18 -7.05
CA LYS A 76 -8.87 -10.63 -8.28
C LYS A 76 -8.02 -10.90 -9.54
N MET A 77 -6.79 -11.39 -9.38
CA MET A 77 -5.91 -11.81 -10.49
C MET A 77 -6.01 -13.32 -10.81
N GLY A 78 -6.96 -14.03 -10.18
CA GLY A 78 -7.31 -15.42 -10.48
C GLY A 78 -8.38 -15.53 -11.57
#